data_AF-A0A7X8G814-F1
#
_entry.id   AF-A0A7X8G814-F1
#
_cell.length_a   1.000
_cell.length_b   1.000
_cell.length_c   1.000
_cell.angle_alpha   90.00
_cell.angle_beta   90.00
_cell.angle_gamma   90.00
#
_symmetry.space_group_name_H-M   'P 1'
#
loop_
_entity.id
_entity.type
_entity.pdbx_description
1 polymer ?
#
loop_
_entity_poly.entity_id
_entity_poly.type
_entity_poly.pdbx_seq_one_letter_code
_entity_poly.pdbx_strand_id
1 'polypeptide(L)'
;MKSKLKKIIKYIIVLLTLLLAALILYSVTVYEKNYPEFSSYSADNTGVKALYLLAKKCGFQVSRYHYPAKFLDEDAVMVSYRPAEMIFNESEEQSGIKNWLDKGNTLVLILDERNAVELWIFELISQTRKWHEVESFGDITATWYGLENGTICVLNSADEFLNENISSSDASIAFIKILMELNNPKVLFNEYYQYMQVPAPNIWHLLGSTGQLVVIQLMLVILLVGVRGWKPFGRVRGDSGMTKRPENEVVKAISGLYQRMRAYPLVLSNYYGYFTTKYGRYLQISGPIQKKAVRTLAECEYYMNTKKISKKELSSIVRRLDRLEIEINGSMQKK
;
A
#
# COMPACT_ATOMS: atom_id res chain seq x y z
N MET A 1 25.46 -10.84 23.15
CA MET A 1 24.14 -10.26 22.80
C MET A 1 23.34 -11.07 21.78
N LYS A 2 23.93 -11.63 20.71
CA LYS A 2 23.21 -12.36 19.64
C LYS A 2 22.46 -13.64 20.08
N SER A 3 22.90 -14.32 21.15
CA SER A 3 22.30 -15.57 21.63
C SER A 3 21.03 -15.36 22.47
N LYS A 4 20.97 -14.29 23.28
CA LYS A 4 19.78 -13.92 24.07
C LYS A 4 18.63 -13.49 23.16
N LEU A 5 18.93 -12.73 22.10
CA LEU A 5 17.94 -12.29 21.12
C LEU A 5 17.31 -13.46 20.35
N LYS A 6 18.10 -14.47 19.95
CA LYS A 6 17.57 -15.68 19.30
C LYS A 6 16.63 -16.50 20.20
N LYS A 7 16.88 -16.53 21.52
CA LYS A 7 15.97 -17.20 22.48
C LYS A 7 14.64 -16.45 22.56
N ILE A 8 14.66 -15.14 22.70
CA ILE A 8 13.45 -14.30 22.76
C ILE A 8 12.61 -14.47 21.48
N ILE A 9 13.24 -14.45 20.31
CA ILE A 9 12.54 -14.65 19.02
C ILE A 9 11.88 -16.03 18.96
N LYS A 10 12.53 -17.11 19.45
CA LYS A 10 11.90 -18.44 19.51
C LYS A 10 10.67 -18.45 20.42
N TYR A 11 10.72 -17.81 21.58
CA TYR A 11 9.56 -17.72 22.47
C TYR A 11 8.40 -16.92 21.84
N ILE A 12 8.70 -15.82 21.14
CA ILE A 12 7.69 -15.04 20.43
C ILE A 12 7.04 -15.88 19.33
N ILE A 13 7.82 -16.64 18.56
CA ILE A 13 7.27 -17.52 17.51
C ILE A 13 6.36 -18.59 18.09
N VAL A 14 6.79 -19.26 19.16
CA VAL A 14 5.98 -20.30 19.83
C VAL A 14 4.68 -19.70 20.37
N LEU A 15 4.74 -18.54 21.03
CA LEU A 15 3.56 -17.85 21.55
C LEU A 15 2.61 -17.44 20.42
N LEU A 16 3.14 -16.91 19.31
CA LEU A 16 2.35 -16.53 18.14
C LEU A 16 1.66 -17.74 17.51
N THR A 17 2.35 -18.87 17.35
CA THR A 17 1.74 -20.10 16.82
C THR A 17 0.65 -20.65 17.72
N LEU A 18 0.81 -20.57 19.04
CA LEU A 18 -0.16 -21.07 20.00
C LEU A 18 -1.42 -20.18 20.02
N LEU A 19 -1.23 -18.87 19.91
CA LEU A 19 -2.33 -17.90 19.77
C LEU A 19 -3.08 -18.07 18.43
N LEU A 20 -2.37 -18.36 17.34
CA LEU A 20 -2.97 -18.65 16.04
C LEU A 20 -3.80 -19.94 16.09
N ALA A 21 -3.29 -21.00 16.72
CA ALA A 21 -4.00 -22.25 16.89
C ALA A 21 -5.26 -22.09 17.76
N ALA A 22 -5.18 -21.28 18.83
CA ALA A 22 -6.34 -20.94 19.66
C ALA A 22 -7.41 -20.16 18.89
N LEU A 23 -7.01 -19.21 18.04
CA LEU A 23 -7.93 -18.46 17.17
C LEU A 23 -8.60 -19.35 16.12
N ILE A 24 -7.86 -20.30 15.54
CA ILE A 24 -8.41 -21.27 14.58
C ILE A 24 -9.42 -22.19 15.28
N LEU A 25 -9.08 -22.72 16.45
CA LEU A 25 -9.99 -23.56 17.24
C LEU A 25 -11.26 -22.78 17.63
N TYR A 26 -11.11 -21.55 18.12
CA TYR A 26 -12.24 -20.67 18.44
C TYR A 26 -13.11 -20.38 17.21
N SER A 27 -12.50 -20.12 16.04
CA SER A 27 -13.22 -19.89 14.80
C SER A 27 -14.01 -21.12 14.31
N VAL A 28 -13.54 -22.34 14.62
CA VAL A 28 -14.19 -23.59 14.18
C VAL A 28 -15.30 -24.01 15.15
N THR A 29 -15.15 -23.78 16.46
CA THR A 29 -16.12 -24.25 17.45
C THR A 29 -17.25 -23.27 17.78
N VAL A 30 -17.10 -21.98 17.47
CA VAL A 30 -18.07 -20.94 17.88
C VAL A 30 -19.09 -20.56 16.78
N TYR A 31 -19.03 -21.18 15.60
CA TYR A 31 -19.91 -20.85 14.47
C TYR A 31 -20.84 -22.00 14.08
N GLU A 32 -21.72 -22.43 14.98
CA GLU A 32 -23.09 -22.71 14.51
C GLU A 32 -23.70 -21.34 14.19
N LYS A 33 -23.67 -20.96 12.92
CA LYS A 33 -24.36 -19.75 12.47
C LYS A 33 -25.85 -20.00 12.65
N ASN A 34 -26.41 -19.47 13.74
CA ASN A 34 -27.85 -19.30 13.87
C ASN A 34 -28.29 -18.30 12.81
N TYR A 35 -28.80 -18.84 11.71
CA TYR A 35 -29.44 -18.04 10.68
C TYR A 35 -30.87 -17.73 11.12
N PRO A 36 -31.42 -16.58 10.73
CA PRO A 36 -32.82 -16.29 11.01
C PRO A 36 -33.71 -17.33 10.34
N GLU A 37 -34.91 -17.50 10.92
CA GLU A 37 -35.98 -18.30 10.31
C GLU A 37 -36.23 -17.83 8.89
N PHE A 38 -36.68 -18.74 8.01
CA PHE A 38 -37.04 -18.44 6.63
C PHE A 38 -35.90 -18.00 5.70
N SER A 39 -34.65 -17.97 6.19
CA SER A 39 -33.48 -17.66 5.36
C SER A 39 -33.11 -18.82 4.43
N SER A 40 -32.62 -18.52 3.23
CA SER A 40 -32.04 -19.53 2.33
C SER A 40 -30.65 -20.02 2.77
N TYR A 41 -30.08 -19.45 3.84
CA TYR A 41 -28.88 -19.99 4.50
C TYR A 41 -29.20 -21.11 5.49
N SER A 42 -30.37 -21.05 6.13
CA SER A 42 -30.74 -21.97 7.20
C SER A 42 -31.05 -23.36 6.64
N ALA A 43 -30.38 -24.36 7.20
CA ALA A 43 -30.67 -25.77 6.94
C ALA A 43 -31.70 -26.34 7.94
N ASP A 44 -32.18 -25.50 8.87
CA ASP A 44 -33.17 -25.89 9.86
C ASP A 44 -34.54 -26.09 9.19
N ASN A 45 -35.48 -26.71 9.90
CA ASN A 45 -36.81 -27.02 9.39
C ASN A 45 -37.54 -25.80 8.82
N THR A 46 -37.42 -24.65 9.49
CA THR A 46 -38.05 -23.37 9.10
C THR A 46 -37.26 -22.58 8.05
N GLY A 47 -36.12 -23.10 7.56
CA GLY A 47 -35.36 -22.47 6.49
C GLY A 47 -35.90 -22.81 5.09
N VAL A 48 -35.38 -22.10 4.07
CA VAL A 48 -35.72 -22.34 2.64
C VAL A 48 -34.50 -22.69 1.78
N LYS A 49 -33.43 -23.19 2.41
CA LYS A 49 -32.20 -23.58 1.73
C LYS A 49 -32.40 -24.70 0.71
N ALA A 50 -33.33 -25.62 0.97
CA ALA A 50 -33.69 -26.68 0.02
C ALA A 50 -34.18 -26.07 -1.31
N LEU A 51 -35.05 -25.06 -1.25
CA LEU A 51 -35.57 -24.33 -2.41
C LEU A 51 -34.44 -23.64 -3.20
N TYR A 52 -33.55 -22.94 -2.50
CA TYR A 52 -32.37 -22.31 -3.10
C TYR A 52 -31.47 -23.33 -3.82
N LEU A 53 -31.19 -24.47 -3.17
CA LEU A 53 -30.35 -25.51 -3.74
C LEU A 53 -31.04 -26.22 -4.91
N LEU A 54 -32.36 -26.37 -4.88
CA LEU A 54 -33.14 -26.95 -5.96
C LEU A 54 -33.02 -26.12 -7.24
N ALA A 55 -33.28 -24.80 -7.17
CA ALA A 55 -33.11 -23.92 -8.32
C ALA A 55 -31.68 -23.97 -8.88
N LYS A 56 -30.67 -23.99 -8.00
CA LYS A 56 -29.29 -24.13 -8.42
C LYS A 56 -29.01 -25.46 -9.12
N LYS A 57 -29.57 -26.57 -8.63
CA LYS A 57 -29.45 -27.90 -9.25
C LYS A 57 -30.17 -27.99 -10.60
N CYS A 58 -31.27 -27.25 -10.77
CA CYS A 58 -32.01 -27.15 -12.04
C CYS A 58 -31.31 -26.28 -13.10
N GLY A 59 -30.14 -25.71 -12.79
CA GLY A 59 -29.31 -24.97 -13.76
C GLY A 59 -29.46 -23.45 -13.72
N PHE A 60 -30.27 -22.90 -12.81
CA PHE A 60 -30.37 -21.46 -12.65
C PHE A 60 -29.10 -20.88 -11.99
N GLN A 61 -28.73 -19.66 -12.40
CA GLN A 61 -27.68 -18.85 -11.77
C GLN A 61 -28.25 -18.19 -10.51
N VAL A 62 -28.32 -18.99 -9.44
CA VAL A 62 -28.91 -18.53 -8.17
C VAL A 62 -27.88 -17.84 -7.29
N SER A 63 -28.19 -16.64 -6.83
CA SER A 63 -27.40 -15.92 -5.82
C SER A 63 -28.30 -15.37 -4.71
N ARG A 64 -27.68 -14.89 -3.62
CA ARG A 64 -28.38 -14.32 -2.46
C ARG A 64 -28.12 -12.83 -2.39
N TYR A 65 -29.18 -12.05 -2.24
CA TYR A 65 -29.14 -10.61 -2.26
C TYR A 65 -29.43 -10.05 -0.87
N HIS A 66 -28.57 -9.16 -0.37
CA HIS A 66 -28.59 -8.68 1.02
C HIS A 66 -28.65 -7.16 1.14
N TYR A 67 -28.87 -6.48 0.03
CA TYR A 67 -28.86 -5.03 -0.05
C TYR A 67 -30.29 -4.50 -0.30
N PRO A 68 -30.52 -3.20 -0.03
CA PRO A 68 -31.71 -2.48 -0.45
C PRO A 68 -32.03 -2.65 -1.94
N ALA A 69 -33.31 -2.58 -2.31
CA ALA A 69 -33.76 -2.70 -3.70
C ALA A 69 -33.17 -1.63 -4.63
N LYS A 70 -32.82 -0.45 -4.10
CA LYS A 70 -32.19 0.64 -4.87
C LYS A 70 -30.84 0.29 -5.50
N PHE A 71 -30.17 -0.76 -5.04
CA PHE A 71 -28.91 -1.25 -5.61
C PHE A 71 -29.11 -2.40 -6.63
N LEU A 72 -30.37 -2.78 -6.93
CA LEU A 72 -30.69 -3.75 -7.96
C LEU A 72 -30.62 -3.07 -9.34
N ASP A 73 -29.53 -3.32 -10.06
CA ASP A 73 -29.37 -2.91 -11.46
C ASP A 73 -29.38 -4.10 -12.44
N GLU A 74 -29.57 -5.32 -11.94
CA GLU A 74 -29.56 -6.52 -12.76
C GLU A 74 -30.93 -6.88 -13.32
N ASP A 75 -30.95 -7.32 -14.59
CA ASP A 75 -32.05 -8.08 -15.18
C ASP A 75 -32.06 -9.49 -14.58
N ALA A 76 -32.86 -9.66 -13.52
CA ALA A 76 -32.93 -10.89 -12.75
C ALA A 76 -34.34 -11.11 -12.17
N VAL A 77 -34.64 -12.35 -11.83
CA VAL A 77 -35.85 -12.70 -11.08
C VAL A 77 -35.52 -12.61 -9.59
N MET A 78 -36.19 -11.71 -8.86
CA MET A 78 -36.03 -11.62 -7.42
C MET A 78 -37.09 -12.47 -6.73
N VAL A 79 -36.65 -13.41 -5.91
CA VAL A 79 -37.50 -14.27 -5.07
C VAL A 79 -37.45 -13.73 -3.65
N SER A 80 -38.60 -13.33 -3.14
CA SER A 80 -38.77 -12.87 -1.77
C SER A 80 -39.74 -13.79 -1.04
N TYR A 81 -39.20 -14.57 -0.12
CA TYR A 81 -39.99 -15.45 0.74
C TYR A 81 -40.38 -14.68 1.99
N ARG A 82 -41.68 -14.64 2.34
CA ARG A 82 -42.25 -14.02 3.55
C ARG A 82 -41.52 -12.74 4.00
N PRO A 83 -41.42 -11.69 3.15
CA PRO A 83 -40.67 -10.50 3.49
C PRO A 83 -41.18 -9.87 4.80
N ALA A 84 -40.27 -9.41 5.66
CA ALA A 84 -40.65 -8.70 6.86
C ALA A 84 -41.34 -7.37 6.51
N GLU A 85 -42.59 -7.21 6.96
CA GLU A 85 -43.44 -6.06 6.68
C GLU A 85 -42.73 -4.72 6.95
N MET A 86 -42.12 -4.59 8.14
CA MET A 86 -41.45 -3.36 8.56
C MET A 86 -40.38 -2.88 7.57
N ILE A 87 -39.62 -3.80 6.95
CA ILE A 87 -38.54 -3.48 6.01
C ILE A 87 -39.12 -3.29 4.60
N PHE A 88 -40.00 -4.21 4.18
CA PHE A 88 -40.54 -4.22 2.82
C PHE A 88 -41.44 -3.02 2.53
N ASN A 89 -42.13 -2.50 3.56
CA ASN A 89 -43.00 -1.33 3.47
C ASN A 89 -42.24 0.01 3.63
N GLU A 90 -40.92 0.03 3.81
CA GLU A 90 -40.16 1.29 3.91
C GLU A 90 -40.22 2.08 2.59
N SER A 91 -40.44 3.40 2.65
CA SER A 91 -40.65 4.24 1.46
C SER A 91 -39.50 4.22 0.44
N GLU A 92 -38.26 4.06 0.92
CA GLU A 92 -37.08 3.91 0.06
C GLU A 92 -37.11 2.56 -0.68
N GLU A 93 -37.48 1.47 0.01
CA GLU A 93 -37.63 0.15 -0.60
C GLU A 93 -38.79 0.13 -1.59
N GLN A 94 -39.93 0.73 -1.27
CA GLN A 94 -41.06 0.85 -2.19
C GLN A 94 -40.64 1.52 -3.51
N SER A 95 -39.91 2.63 -3.40
CA SER A 95 -39.40 3.37 -4.55
C SER A 95 -38.37 2.56 -5.33
N GLY A 96 -37.46 1.85 -4.63
CA GLY A 96 -36.46 0.98 -5.24
C GLY A 96 -37.06 -0.17 -6.03
N ILE A 97 -38.00 -0.91 -5.42
CA ILE A 97 -38.72 -2.02 -6.06
C ILE A 97 -39.53 -1.50 -7.25
N LYS A 98 -40.25 -0.38 -7.12
CA LYS A 98 -41.02 0.19 -8.21
C LYS A 98 -40.13 0.55 -9.40
N ASN A 99 -39.05 1.29 -9.16
CA ASN A 99 -38.09 1.64 -10.21
C ASN A 99 -37.47 0.40 -10.87
N TRP A 100 -37.25 -0.67 -10.10
CA TRP A 100 -36.72 -1.93 -10.62
C TRP A 100 -37.75 -2.69 -11.46
N LEU A 101 -39.03 -2.75 -11.04
CA LEU A 101 -40.12 -3.34 -11.82
C LEU A 101 -40.39 -2.54 -13.11
N ASP A 102 -40.29 -1.21 -13.06
CA ASP A 102 -40.47 -0.34 -14.22
C ASP A 102 -39.41 -0.56 -15.31
N LYS A 103 -38.27 -1.17 -14.97
CA LYS A 103 -37.24 -1.61 -15.93
C LYS A 103 -37.58 -2.93 -16.64
N GLY A 104 -38.69 -3.59 -16.30
CA GLY A 104 -39.12 -4.85 -16.90
C GLY A 104 -38.80 -6.11 -16.11
N ASN A 105 -38.33 -5.96 -14.88
CA ASN A 105 -37.91 -7.09 -14.05
C ASN A 105 -39.09 -7.85 -13.43
N THR A 106 -38.81 -9.03 -12.90
CA THR A 106 -39.83 -9.90 -12.29
C THR A 106 -39.60 -10.13 -10.80
N LEU A 107 -40.63 -9.86 -10.01
CA LEU A 107 -40.68 -10.16 -8.57
C LEU A 107 -41.52 -11.42 -8.32
N VAL A 108 -40.93 -12.43 -7.68
CA VAL A 108 -41.64 -13.62 -7.17
C VAL A 108 -41.78 -13.49 -5.66
N LEU A 109 -43.01 -13.38 -5.18
CA LEU A 109 -43.36 -13.29 -3.77
C LEU A 109 -43.93 -14.64 -3.31
N ILE A 110 -43.32 -15.25 -2.30
CA ILE A 110 -43.87 -16.44 -1.65
C ILE A 110 -44.44 -15.99 -0.31
N LEU A 111 -45.76 -16.04 -0.19
CA LEU A 111 -46.52 -15.45 0.91
C LEU A 111 -47.42 -16.49 1.57
N ASP A 112 -47.75 -16.19 2.82
CA ASP A 112 -48.84 -16.84 3.55
C ASP A 112 -49.99 -15.83 3.68
N GLU A 113 -51.21 -16.29 3.91
CA GLU A 113 -52.41 -15.45 4.04
C GLU A 113 -52.23 -14.34 5.08
N ARG A 114 -51.49 -14.65 6.16
CA ARG A 114 -51.16 -13.71 7.23
C ARG A 114 -50.29 -12.54 6.77
N ASN A 115 -49.33 -12.79 5.88
CA ASN A 115 -48.40 -11.76 5.40
C ASN A 115 -48.95 -11.00 4.18
N ALA A 116 -49.92 -11.56 3.46
CA ALA A 116 -50.39 -10.96 2.22
C ALA A 116 -51.15 -9.63 2.44
N VAL A 117 -51.85 -9.47 3.57
CA VAL A 117 -52.74 -8.32 3.79
C VAL A 117 -51.96 -7.01 4.05
N GLU A 118 -50.74 -7.11 4.56
CA GLU A 118 -50.00 -5.96 5.11
C GLU A 118 -48.95 -5.38 4.13
N LEU A 119 -48.74 -6.00 2.97
CA LEU A 119 -47.69 -5.55 2.03
C LEU A 119 -48.20 -4.48 1.06
N TRP A 120 -47.47 -3.36 0.99
CA TRP A 120 -47.75 -2.23 0.07
C TRP A 120 -47.87 -2.64 -1.41
N ILE A 121 -47.20 -3.74 -1.79
CA ILE A 121 -47.16 -4.22 -3.17
C ILE A 121 -48.55 -4.58 -3.72
N PHE A 122 -49.49 -4.98 -2.85
CA PHE A 122 -50.86 -5.27 -3.27
C PHE A 122 -51.64 -3.99 -3.60
N GLU A 123 -51.34 -2.87 -2.94
CA GLU A 123 -51.85 -1.57 -3.33
C GLU A 123 -51.32 -1.20 -4.72
N LEU A 124 -50.01 -1.37 -4.97
CA LEU A 124 -49.43 -1.16 -6.29
C LEU A 124 -50.11 -2.02 -7.37
N ILE A 125 -50.25 -3.33 -7.12
CA ILE A 125 -50.91 -4.27 -8.05
C ILE A 125 -52.35 -3.81 -8.32
N SER A 126 -53.09 -3.40 -7.29
CA SER A 126 -54.48 -2.96 -7.45
C SER A 126 -54.62 -1.74 -8.37
N GLN A 127 -53.64 -0.83 -8.34
CA GLN A 127 -53.66 0.43 -9.09
C GLN A 127 -53.08 0.28 -10.51
N THR A 128 -52.09 -0.60 -10.71
CA THR A 128 -51.26 -0.61 -11.92
C THR A 128 -51.36 -1.88 -12.76
N ARG A 129 -52.06 -2.93 -12.29
CA ARG A 129 -52.19 -4.18 -13.05
C ARG A 129 -52.87 -3.95 -14.41
N LYS A 130 -52.28 -4.50 -15.47
CA LYS A 130 -52.88 -4.56 -16.81
C LYS A 130 -53.62 -5.88 -17.04
N TRP A 131 -53.06 -6.97 -16.54
CA TRP A 131 -53.65 -8.31 -16.63
C TRP A 131 -53.30 -9.11 -15.37
N HIS A 132 -54.07 -10.17 -15.15
CA HIS A 132 -53.77 -11.16 -14.11
C HIS A 132 -54.15 -12.54 -14.62
N GLU A 133 -53.37 -13.54 -14.19
CA GLU A 133 -53.58 -14.95 -14.52
C GLU A 133 -53.34 -15.78 -13.27
N VAL A 134 -54.15 -16.82 -13.08
CA VAL A 134 -54.05 -17.70 -11.93
C VAL A 134 -53.75 -19.09 -12.44
N GLU A 135 -52.61 -19.62 -12.04
CA GLU A 135 -52.22 -21.00 -12.30
C GLU A 135 -52.20 -21.79 -11.00
N SER A 136 -52.63 -23.04 -11.06
CA SER A 136 -52.62 -23.96 -9.92
C SER A 136 -51.68 -25.13 -10.21
N PHE A 137 -50.84 -25.44 -9.22
CA PHE A 137 -49.87 -26.51 -9.20
C PHE A 137 -50.15 -27.38 -7.97
N GLY A 138 -51.16 -28.24 -8.08
CA GLY A 138 -51.64 -29.02 -6.94
C GLY A 138 -52.18 -28.08 -5.86
N ASP A 139 -51.59 -28.15 -4.67
CA ASP A 139 -52.01 -27.35 -3.52
C ASP A 139 -51.45 -25.91 -3.52
N ILE A 140 -50.60 -25.58 -4.51
CA ILE A 140 -49.99 -24.26 -4.65
C ILE A 140 -50.67 -23.47 -5.77
N THR A 141 -51.04 -22.23 -5.49
CA THR A 141 -51.59 -21.27 -6.45
C THR A 141 -50.55 -20.19 -6.74
N ALA A 142 -50.22 -20.02 -8.01
CA ALA A 142 -49.43 -18.92 -8.51
C ALA A 142 -50.35 -17.89 -9.18
N THR A 143 -50.32 -16.65 -8.70
CA THR A 143 -51.05 -15.55 -9.31
C THR A 143 -50.07 -14.58 -9.96
N TRP A 144 -50.16 -14.48 -11.28
CA TRP A 144 -49.38 -13.59 -12.10
C TRP A 144 -50.09 -12.25 -12.25
N TYR A 145 -49.33 -11.17 -12.09
CA TYR A 145 -49.77 -9.79 -12.30
C TYR A 145 -48.80 -9.10 -13.26
N GLY A 146 -49.27 -8.83 -14.47
CA GLY A 146 -48.53 -8.01 -15.41
C GLY A 146 -48.73 -6.54 -15.14
N LEU A 147 -47.62 -5.83 -14.92
CA LEU A 147 -47.60 -4.38 -14.81
C LEU A 147 -47.35 -3.76 -16.19
N GLU A 148 -46.99 -2.47 -16.21
CA GLU A 148 -46.68 -1.78 -17.46
C GLU A 148 -45.45 -2.36 -18.16
N ASN A 149 -44.36 -2.53 -17.43
CA ASN A 149 -43.10 -3.08 -17.94
C ASN A 149 -42.72 -4.38 -17.22
N GLY A 150 -42.89 -4.45 -15.90
CA GLY A 150 -42.50 -5.60 -15.07
C GLY A 150 -43.63 -6.59 -14.78
N THR A 151 -43.28 -7.67 -14.08
CA THR A 151 -44.23 -8.73 -13.69
C THR A 151 -44.08 -9.08 -12.21
N ILE A 152 -45.18 -9.36 -11.53
CA ILE A 152 -45.18 -9.86 -10.16
C ILE A 152 -45.88 -11.22 -10.14
N CYS A 153 -45.22 -12.25 -9.61
CA CYS A 153 -45.79 -13.56 -9.35
C CYS A 153 -45.98 -13.74 -7.85
N VAL A 154 -47.19 -14.05 -7.40
CA VAL A 154 -47.49 -14.34 -6.00
C VAL A 154 -47.81 -15.82 -5.84
N LEU A 155 -46.99 -16.50 -5.06
CA LEU A 155 -47.17 -17.89 -4.62
C LEU A 155 -47.80 -17.89 -3.22
N ASN A 156 -48.90 -18.62 -3.06
CA ASN A 156 -49.52 -18.82 -1.75
C ASN A 156 -48.82 -19.93 -0.95
N SER A 157 -49.36 -20.25 0.24
CA SER A 157 -48.98 -21.42 1.04
C SER A 157 -47.47 -21.48 1.34
N ALA A 158 -46.89 -20.37 1.80
CA ALA A 158 -45.44 -20.28 2.05
C ALA A 158 -44.89 -21.43 2.91
N ASP A 159 -45.65 -21.92 3.89
CA ASP A 159 -45.23 -23.01 4.78
C ASP A 159 -44.87 -24.31 4.00
N GLU A 160 -45.42 -24.51 2.80
CA GLU A 160 -45.12 -25.66 1.94
C GLU A 160 -43.72 -25.60 1.30
N PHE A 161 -43.09 -24.41 1.26
CA PHE A 161 -41.76 -24.20 0.68
C PHE A 161 -40.63 -24.35 1.72
N LEU A 162 -40.97 -24.58 2.99
CA LEU A 162 -40.00 -24.81 4.06
C LEU A 162 -39.23 -26.12 3.86
N ASN A 163 -38.01 -26.19 4.39
CA ASN A 163 -37.16 -27.39 4.31
C ASN A 163 -37.87 -28.66 4.81
N GLU A 164 -38.75 -28.54 5.82
CA GLU A 164 -39.51 -29.67 6.37
C GLU A 164 -40.66 -30.16 5.47
N ASN A 165 -41.28 -29.27 4.68
CA ASN A 165 -42.50 -29.58 3.91
C ASN A 165 -42.26 -29.73 2.41
N ILE A 166 -41.19 -29.12 1.86
CA ILE A 166 -40.92 -29.05 0.42
C ILE A 166 -40.79 -30.43 -0.27
N SER A 167 -40.50 -31.48 0.48
CA SER A 167 -40.42 -32.86 -0.06
C SER A 167 -41.78 -33.55 -0.16
N SER A 168 -42.76 -33.13 0.65
CA SER A 168 -44.12 -33.69 0.67
C SER A 168 -45.13 -32.86 -0.11
N SER A 169 -44.75 -31.65 -0.54
CA SER A 169 -45.61 -30.70 -1.22
C SER A 169 -45.24 -30.52 -2.71
N ASP A 170 -46.20 -30.00 -3.48
CA ASP A 170 -45.98 -29.61 -4.88
C ASP A 170 -45.22 -28.27 -5.02
N ALA A 171 -44.81 -27.64 -3.91
CA ALA A 171 -44.12 -26.35 -3.90
C ALA A 171 -42.82 -26.34 -4.70
N SER A 172 -42.06 -27.43 -4.62
CA SER A 172 -40.82 -27.60 -5.39
C SER A 172 -41.07 -27.58 -6.90
N ILE A 173 -42.13 -28.25 -7.35
CA ILE A 173 -42.52 -28.34 -8.76
C ILE A 173 -43.07 -26.99 -9.24
N ALA A 174 -43.97 -26.39 -8.46
CA ALA A 174 -44.55 -25.07 -8.73
C ALA A 174 -43.45 -24.01 -8.92
N PHE A 175 -42.51 -23.94 -7.98
CA PHE A 175 -41.42 -22.97 -8.02
C PHE A 175 -40.55 -23.10 -9.26
N ILE A 176 -40.14 -24.32 -9.59
CA ILE A 176 -39.26 -24.55 -10.74
C ILE A 176 -40.00 -24.29 -12.05
N LYS A 177 -41.27 -24.66 -12.15
CA LYS A 177 -42.07 -24.38 -13.35
C LYS A 177 -42.22 -22.88 -13.60
N ILE A 178 -42.47 -22.09 -12.56
CA ILE A 178 -42.50 -20.62 -12.61
C ILE A 178 -41.15 -20.05 -13.08
N LEU A 179 -40.04 -20.52 -12.51
CA LEU A 179 -38.71 -20.06 -12.94
C LEU A 179 -38.40 -20.43 -14.39
N MET A 180 -38.87 -21.59 -14.86
CA MET A 180 -38.71 -22.01 -16.26
C MET A 180 -39.55 -21.15 -17.21
N GLU A 181 -40.76 -20.78 -16.82
CA GLU A 181 -41.65 -19.92 -17.60
C GLU A 181 -41.08 -18.51 -17.78
N LEU A 182 -40.46 -17.96 -16.73
CA LEU A 182 -39.79 -16.66 -16.78
C LEU A 182 -38.60 -16.60 -17.71
N ASN A 183 -38.02 -17.77 -18.05
CA ASN A 183 -36.90 -17.92 -18.98
C ASN A 183 -35.71 -16.97 -18.69
N ASN A 184 -35.51 -16.58 -17.43
CA ASN A 184 -34.38 -15.80 -16.98
C ASN A 184 -33.44 -16.68 -16.14
N PRO A 185 -32.18 -16.87 -16.56
CA PRO A 185 -31.25 -17.74 -15.84
C PRO A 185 -30.86 -17.17 -14.48
N LYS A 186 -30.97 -15.85 -14.24
CA LYS A 186 -30.54 -15.21 -13.00
C LYS A 186 -31.67 -15.15 -11.98
N VAL A 187 -31.44 -15.76 -10.82
CA VAL A 187 -32.42 -15.79 -9.72
C VAL A 187 -31.76 -15.27 -8.45
N LEU A 188 -32.35 -14.25 -7.84
CA LEU A 188 -31.87 -13.60 -6.64
C LEU A 188 -32.79 -13.93 -5.47
N PHE A 189 -32.30 -14.69 -4.50
CA PHE A 189 -33.02 -14.88 -3.23
C PHE A 189 -32.76 -13.68 -2.34
N ASN A 190 -33.82 -12.93 -2.02
CA ASN A 190 -33.71 -11.75 -1.17
C ASN A 190 -33.65 -12.15 0.31
N GLU A 191 -32.49 -11.90 0.92
CA GLU A 191 -32.22 -12.08 2.34
C GLU A 191 -32.36 -10.76 3.13
N TYR A 192 -32.33 -9.62 2.43
CA TYR A 192 -32.47 -8.29 3.03
C TYR A 192 -33.78 -8.17 3.82
N TYR A 193 -34.89 -8.73 3.31
CA TYR A 193 -36.19 -8.75 4.00
C TYR A 193 -36.31 -9.79 5.12
N GLN A 194 -35.27 -10.61 5.37
CA GLN A 194 -35.18 -11.59 6.46
C GLN A 194 -34.23 -11.15 7.57
N TYR A 195 -34.10 -9.83 7.78
CA TYR A 195 -33.18 -9.21 8.74
C TYR A 195 -31.69 -9.55 8.53
N MET A 196 -31.32 -10.15 7.40
CA MET A 196 -29.94 -10.41 6.99
C MET A 196 -29.36 -9.21 6.25
N GLN A 197 -29.68 -8.01 6.73
CA GLN A 197 -29.22 -6.77 6.15
C GLN A 197 -27.70 -6.69 6.27
N VAL A 198 -27.01 -6.61 5.13
CA VAL A 198 -25.60 -6.26 5.13
C VAL A 198 -25.54 -4.74 5.16
N PRO A 199 -24.80 -4.10 6.09
CA PRO A 199 -24.62 -2.66 6.06
C PRO A 199 -24.18 -2.26 4.65
N ALA A 200 -24.78 -1.17 4.13
CA ALA A 200 -24.56 -0.69 2.77
C ALA A 200 -23.11 -0.91 2.34
N PRO A 201 -22.86 -1.46 1.14
CA PRO A 201 -21.60 -2.09 0.81
C PRO A 201 -20.45 -1.17 1.17
N ASN A 202 -19.70 -1.54 2.22
CA ASN A 202 -18.55 -0.79 2.67
C ASN A 202 -17.63 -0.56 1.46
N ILE A 203 -16.87 0.54 1.44
CA ILE A 203 -15.95 0.88 0.32
C ILE A 203 -15.09 -0.33 -0.08
N TRP A 204 -14.70 -1.15 0.90
CA TRP A 204 -14.00 -2.41 0.73
C TRP A 204 -14.72 -3.47 -0.12
N HIS A 205 -16.05 -3.55 -0.04
CA HIS A 205 -16.87 -4.49 -0.81
C HIS A 205 -17.11 -4.00 -2.25
N LEU A 206 -17.22 -2.68 -2.46
CA LEU A 206 -17.33 -2.05 -3.78
C LEU A 206 -16.06 -2.22 -4.63
N LEU A 207 -14.89 -2.26 -3.99
CA LEU A 207 -13.60 -2.48 -4.65
C LEU A 207 -13.42 -3.91 -5.19
N GLY A 208 -14.26 -4.86 -4.78
CA GLY A 208 -14.13 -6.29 -5.11
C GLY A 208 -12.84 -6.93 -4.56
N SER A 209 -12.72 -8.25 -4.67
CA SER A 209 -11.56 -8.99 -4.15
C SER A 209 -10.24 -8.52 -4.78
N THR A 210 -10.27 -8.14 -6.06
CA THR A 210 -9.11 -7.62 -6.81
C THR A 210 -8.70 -6.23 -6.33
N GLY A 211 -9.65 -5.31 -6.10
CA GLY A 211 -9.34 -3.96 -5.62
C GLY A 211 -8.83 -3.96 -4.17
N GLN A 212 -9.32 -4.88 -3.34
CA GLN A 212 -8.79 -5.09 -1.99
C GLN A 212 -7.28 -5.43 -2.02
N LEU A 213 -6.85 -6.30 -2.95
CA LEU A 213 -5.44 -6.64 -3.11
C LEU A 213 -4.59 -5.45 -3.55
N VAL A 214 -5.11 -4.59 -4.45
CA VAL A 214 -4.41 -3.38 -4.91
C VAL A 214 -4.22 -2.39 -3.75
N VAL A 215 -5.24 -2.19 -2.91
CA VAL A 215 -5.14 -1.30 -1.74
C VAL A 215 -4.14 -1.85 -0.72
N ILE A 216 -4.18 -3.16 -0.45
CA ILE A 216 -3.19 -3.82 0.43
C ILE A 216 -1.77 -3.64 -0.13
N GLN A 217 -1.56 -3.84 -1.43
CA GLN A 217 -0.27 -3.63 -2.09
C GLN A 217 0.21 -2.19 -1.97
N LEU A 218 -0.65 -1.19 -2.21
CA LEU A 218 -0.32 0.22 -2.04
C LEU A 218 0.06 0.55 -0.60
N MET A 219 -0.70 0.04 0.37
CA MET A 219 -0.40 0.23 1.78
C MET A 219 0.95 -0.39 2.16
N LEU A 220 1.26 -1.56 1.60
CA LEU A 220 2.54 -2.25 1.80
C LEU A 220 3.71 -1.48 1.17
N VAL A 221 3.52 -0.86 0.00
CA VAL A 221 4.52 0.05 -0.61
C VAL A 221 4.76 1.26 0.28
N ILE A 222 3.70 1.91 0.79
CA ILE A 222 3.83 3.06 1.70
C ILE A 222 4.58 2.67 2.97
N LEU A 223 4.24 1.50 3.54
CA LEU A 223 4.91 0.98 4.72
C LEU A 223 6.38 0.64 4.44
N LEU A 224 6.69 0.04 3.30
CA LEU A 224 8.08 -0.21 2.88
C LEU A 224 8.86 1.09 2.66
N VAL A 225 8.25 2.12 2.08
CA VAL A 225 8.86 3.45 1.92
C VAL A 225 9.12 4.09 3.28
N GLY A 226 8.17 3.97 4.22
CA GLY A 226 8.32 4.44 5.60
C GLY A 226 9.42 3.72 6.37
N VAL A 227 9.43 2.38 6.36
CA VAL A 227 10.39 1.54 7.09
C VAL A 227 11.80 1.62 6.50
N ARG A 228 11.93 1.68 5.17
CA ARG A 228 13.24 1.84 4.51
C ARG A 228 13.82 3.24 4.72
N GLY A 229 13.02 4.16 5.28
CA GLY A 229 13.27 5.58 5.32
C GLY A 229 13.15 6.17 3.92
N TRP A 230 12.54 7.34 3.83
CA TRP A 230 12.49 8.12 2.60
C TRP A 230 13.92 8.59 2.26
N LYS A 231 14.74 7.69 1.72
CA LYS A 231 16.00 8.04 1.10
C LYS A 231 15.65 8.51 -0.30
N PRO A 232 15.70 9.82 -0.60
CA PRO A 232 15.51 10.27 -1.97
C PRO A 232 16.47 9.51 -2.87
N PHE A 233 16.01 9.20 -4.09
CA PHE A 233 16.86 8.64 -5.14
C PHE A 233 17.92 9.67 -5.54
N GLY A 234 18.98 9.76 -4.74
CA GLY A 234 20.04 10.74 -4.91
C GLY A 234 20.74 11.03 -3.59
N ARG A 235 22.08 10.99 -3.60
CA ARG A 235 22.85 11.57 -2.50
C ARG A 235 22.61 13.07 -2.51
N VAL A 236 22.11 13.62 -1.40
CA VAL A 236 22.18 15.06 -1.13
C VAL A 236 23.66 15.43 -1.19
N ARG A 237 24.10 15.98 -2.32
CA ARG A 237 25.42 16.62 -2.39
C ARG A 237 25.26 17.90 -1.60
N GLY A 238 25.73 17.89 -0.36
CA GLY A 238 25.85 19.13 0.40
C GLY A 238 26.72 20.06 -0.42
N ASP A 239 26.23 21.27 -0.68
CA ASP A 239 27.06 22.33 -1.23
C ASP A 239 28.27 22.46 -0.31
N SER A 240 29.46 22.15 -0.83
CA SER A 240 30.69 22.35 -0.08
C SER A 240 30.78 23.86 0.15
N GLY A 241 30.48 24.31 1.36
CA GLY A 241 30.62 25.71 1.74
C GLY A 241 31.97 26.21 1.22
N MET A 242 31.96 27.34 0.51
CA MET A 242 33.17 27.94 -0.06
C MET A 242 34.11 28.32 1.09
N THR A 243 34.94 27.37 1.51
CA THR A 243 36.04 27.63 2.43
C THR A 243 37.00 28.54 1.67
N LYS A 244 37.23 29.74 2.23
CA LYS A 244 38.15 30.72 1.66
C LYS A 244 39.49 30.01 1.43
N ARG A 245 39.93 29.93 0.16
CA ARG A 245 41.17 29.23 -0.19
C ARG A 245 42.34 29.83 0.61
N PRO A 246 43.16 29.01 1.28
CA PRO A 246 44.28 29.51 2.05
C PRO A 246 45.27 30.19 1.10
N GLU A 247 45.70 31.42 1.43
CA GLU A 247 46.58 32.24 0.58
C GLU A 247 47.88 31.52 0.20
N ASN A 248 48.31 30.55 1.02
CA ASN A 248 49.54 29.79 0.84
C ASN A 248 49.38 28.48 0.04
N GLU A 249 48.21 28.23 -0.57
CA GLU A 249 47.94 27.00 -1.33
C GLU A 249 48.92 26.83 -2.50
N VAL A 250 49.19 27.91 -3.23
CA VAL A 250 50.11 27.91 -4.38
C VAL A 250 51.54 27.59 -3.93
N VAL A 251 52.01 28.20 -2.84
CA VAL A 251 53.35 27.94 -2.29
C VAL A 251 53.47 26.49 -1.81
N LYS A 252 52.41 25.95 -1.18
CA LYS A 252 52.37 24.56 -0.75
C LYS A 252 52.36 23.59 -1.93
N ALA A 253 51.64 23.92 -3.00
CA ALA A 253 51.61 23.12 -4.22
C ALA A 253 52.98 23.11 -4.92
N ILE A 254 53.63 24.27 -5.07
CA ILE A 254 54.95 24.40 -5.69
C ILE A 254 56.02 23.67 -4.86
N SER A 255 56.02 23.84 -3.53
CA SER A 255 56.95 23.13 -2.66
C SER A 255 56.76 21.61 -2.68
N GLY A 256 55.51 21.15 -2.75
CA GLY A 256 55.18 19.73 -2.98
C GLY A 256 55.70 19.22 -4.32
N LEU A 257 55.59 20.00 -5.38
CA LEU A 257 56.10 19.67 -6.71
C LEU A 257 57.63 19.52 -6.70
N TYR A 258 58.36 20.48 -6.12
CA TYR A 258 59.82 20.40 -5.99
C TYR A 258 60.27 19.20 -5.16
N GLN A 259 59.55 18.87 -4.08
CA GLN A 259 59.84 17.68 -3.28
C GLN A 259 59.60 16.39 -4.07
N ARG A 260 58.49 16.29 -4.81
CA ARG A 260 58.14 15.10 -5.61
C ARG A 260 59.12 14.86 -6.76
N MET A 261 59.55 15.93 -7.43
CA MET A 261 60.54 15.85 -8.52
C MET A 261 61.99 15.71 -8.02
N ARG A 262 62.22 15.70 -6.70
CA ARG A 262 63.56 15.72 -6.08
C ARG A 262 64.46 16.83 -6.65
N ALA A 263 63.86 17.97 -7.00
CA ALA A 263 64.53 19.11 -7.62
C ALA A 263 65.30 19.96 -6.59
N TYR A 264 66.01 19.32 -5.67
CA TYR A 264 66.73 19.98 -4.58
C TYR A 264 67.86 20.92 -5.04
N PRO A 265 68.66 20.60 -6.09
CA PRO A 265 69.65 21.53 -6.61
C PRO A 265 69.03 22.83 -7.13
N LEU A 266 67.83 22.75 -7.73
CA LEU A 266 67.11 23.92 -8.26
C LEU A 266 66.56 24.81 -7.13
N VAL A 267 66.07 24.20 -6.06
CA VAL A 267 65.68 24.96 -4.86
C VAL A 267 66.91 25.67 -4.28
N LEU A 268 68.04 24.96 -4.17
CA LEU A 268 69.28 25.54 -3.66
C LEU A 268 69.80 26.69 -4.53
N SER A 269 69.72 26.58 -5.86
CA SER A 269 70.15 27.66 -6.77
C SER A 269 69.31 28.91 -6.61
N ASN A 270 68.00 28.78 -6.34
CA ASN A 270 67.15 29.92 -6.06
C ASN A 270 67.53 30.61 -4.74
N TYR A 271 67.80 29.85 -3.68
CA TYR A 271 68.27 30.41 -2.40
C TYR A 271 69.65 31.06 -2.54
N TYR A 272 70.58 30.42 -3.24
CA TYR A 272 71.91 30.96 -3.52
C TYR A 272 71.83 32.26 -4.32
N GLY A 273 71.04 32.27 -5.41
CA GLY A 273 70.84 33.46 -6.24
C GLY A 273 70.24 34.61 -5.43
N TYR A 274 69.18 34.34 -4.68
CA TYR A 274 68.56 35.35 -3.82
C TYR A 274 69.55 35.90 -2.78
N PHE A 275 70.29 35.04 -2.09
CA PHE A 275 71.23 35.45 -1.05
C PHE A 275 72.38 36.29 -1.62
N THR A 276 72.97 35.88 -2.74
CA THR A 276 74.06 36.61 -3.40
C THR A 276 73.60 37.95 -3.96
N THR A 277 72.39 38.03 -4.55
CA THR A 277 71.83 39.30 -5.03
C THR A 277 71.54 40.25 -3.86
N LYS A 278 70.89 39.77 -2.80
CA LYS A 278 70.47 40.60 -1.66
C LYS A 278 71.65 41.07 -0.80
N TYR A 279 72.62 40.20 -0.57
CA TYR A 279 73.75 40.43 0.35
C TYR A 279 75.10 40.62 -0.35
N GLY A 280 75.11 40.80 -1.67
CA GLY A 280 76.33 40.92 -2.47
C GLY A 280 77.32 41.99 -1.98
N ARG A 281 76.82 43.13 -1.51
CA ARG A 281 77.66 44.20 -0.92
C ARG A 281 78.36 43.75 0.37
N TYR A 282 77.68 42.93 1.19
CA TYR A 282 78.24 42.44 2.46
C TYR A 282 79.30 41.36 2.22
N LEU A 283 79.17 40.58 1.14
CA LEU A 283 80.17 39.60 0.72
C LEU A 283 81.50 40.23 0.30
N GLN A 284 81.53 41.53 0.01
CA GLN A 284 82.75 42.29 -0.36
C GLN A 284 83.46 42.91 0.84
N ILE A 285 82.81 43.03 2.00
CA ILE A 285 83.38 43.66 3.20
C ILE A 285 84.08 42.59 4.04
N SER A 286 85.38 42.79 4.29
CA SER A 286 86.20 41.88 5.10
C SER A 286 85.67 41.74 6.54
N GLY A 287 85.24 40.53 6.93
CA GLY A 287 84.71 40.29 8.27
C GLY A 287 84.54 38.82 8.66
N PRO A 288 84.32 38.51 9.95
CA PRO A 288 84.12 37.14 10.42
C PRO A 288 82.84 36.51 9.85
N ILE A 289 81.78 37.32 9.66
CA ILE A 289 80.51 36.89 9.06
C ILE A 289 80.69 36.62 7.55
N GLN A 290 81.49 37.43 6.86
CA GLN A 290 81.83 37.23 5.45
C GLN A 290 82.56 35.90 5.23
N LYS A 291 83.55 35.55 6.07
CA LYS A 291 84.24 34.25 5.97
C LYS A 291 83.27 33.06 6.10
N LYS A 292 82.30 33.14 7.02
CA LYS A 292 81.25 32.12 7.18
C LYS A 292 80.31 32.06 5.97
N ALA A 293 79.93 33.22 5.43
CA ALA A 293 79.07 33.32 4.25
C ALA A 293 79.75 32.74 3.01
N VAL A 294 81.01 33.13 2.73
CA VAL A 294 81.79 32.60 1.60
C VAL A 294 81.97 31.09 1.71
N ARG A 295 82.27 30.54 2.89
CA ARG A 295 82.34 29.09 3.09
C ARG A 295 81.02 28.39 2.78
N THR A 296 79.91 28.95 3.26
CA THR A 296 78.58 28.37 3.03
C THR A 296 78.17 28.47 1.55
N LEU A 297 78.53 29.56 0.87
CA LEU A 297 78.29 29.74 -0.57
C LEU A 297 79.15 28.80 -1.43
N ALA A 298 80.41 28.57 -1.07
CA ALA A 298 81.27 27.59 -1.73
C ALA A 298 80.71 26.17 -1.60
N GLU A 299 80.14 25.82 -0.43
CA GLU A 299 79.41 24.56 -0.26
C GLU A 299 78.16 24.51 -1.15
N CYS A 300 77.40 25.60 -1.28
CA CYS A 300 76.28 25.66 -2.23
C CYS A 300 76.71 25.41 -3.67
N GLU A 301 77.79 26.07 -4.14
CA GLU A 301 78.34 25.92 -5.49
C GLU A 301 78.78 24.48 -5.76
N TYR A 302 79.43 23.83 -4.79
CA TYR A 302 79.80 22.43 -4.89
C TYR A 302 78.58 21.53 -5.14
N TYR A 303 77.49 21.71 -4.37
CA TYR A 303 76.27 20.90 -4.54
C TYR A 303 75.48 21.24 -5.80
N MET A 304 75.50 22.49 -6.25
CA MET A 304 74.89 22.90 -7.52
C MET A 304 75.61 22.26 -8.71
N ASN A 305 76.95 22.28 -8.70
CA ASN A 305 77.77 21.74 -9.79
C ASN A 305 77.71 20.21 -9.86
N THR A 306 77.69 19.53 -8.72
CA THR A 306 77.63 18.06 -8.66
C THR A 306 76.21 17.50 -8.88
N LYS A 307 75.17 18.35 -8.87
CA LYS A 307 73.74 18.00 -8.99
C LYS A 307 73.24 16.91 -8.03
N LYS A 308 74.01 16.59 -6.98
CA LYS A 308 73.71 15.53 -6.01
C LYS A 308 73.59 16.16 -4.63
N ILE A 309 72.35 16.41 -4.20
CA ILE A 309 72.06 16.89 -2.85
C ILE A 309 70.84 16.15 -2.29
N SER A 310 70.95 15.69 -1.05
CA SER A 310 69.84 15.07 -0.32
C SER A 310 68.95 16.10 0.35
N LYS A 311 67.70 15.72 0.67
CA LYS A 311 66.76 16.57 1.42
C LYS A 311 67.33 17.07 2.75
N LYS A 312 68.11 16.22 3.46
CA LYS A 312 68.71 16.57 4.75
C LYS A 312 69.81 17.63 4.59
N GLU A 313 70.67 17.47 3.58
CA GLU A 313 71.73 18.42 3.26
C GLU A 313 71.16 19.77 2.82
N LEU A 314 70.15 19.76 1.93
CA LEU A 314 69.45 20.99 1.52
C LEU A 314 68.90 21.74 2.73
N SER A 315 68.16 21.04 3.61
CA SER A 315 67.58 21.67 4.80
C SER A 315 68.66 22.23 5.74
N SER A 316 69.80 21.55 5.87
CA SER A 316 70.92 22.03 6.68
C SER A 316 71.57 23.29 6.10
N ILE A 317 71.79 23.33 4.78
CA ILE A 317 72.36 24.50 4.08
C ILE A 317 71.41 25.70 4.17
N VAL A 318 70.12 25.51 3.86
CA VAL A 318 69.13 26.60 3.92
C VAL A 318 69.05 27.17 5.34
N ARG A 319 69.02 26.34 6.40
CA ARG A 319 69.05 26.80 7.79
C ARG A 319 70.33 27.56 8.18
N ARG A 320 71.44 27.31 7.49
CA ARG A 320 72.69 28.07 7.69
C ARG A 320 72.64 29.41 6.97
N LEU A 321 72.09 29.44 5.76
CA LEU A 321 71.82 30.69 5.03
C LEU A 321 70.83 31.59 5.79
N ASP A 322 69.74 31.04 6.33
CA ASP A 322 68.77 31.79 7.13
C ASP A 322 69.41 32.39 8.39
N ARG A 323 70.27 31.62 9.08
CA ARG A 323 71.02 32.11 10.24
C ARG A 323 71.97 33.24 9.87
N LEU A 324 72.67 33.12 8.74
CA LEU A 324 73.53 34.18 8.22
C LEU A 324 72.72 35.43 7.86
N GLU A 325 71.53 35.29 7.26
CA GLU A 325 70.63 36.40 6.98
C GLU A 325 70.22 37.13 8.27
N ILE A 326 69.89 36.40 9.34
CA ILE A 326 69.58 36.99 10.65
C ILE A 326 70.79 37.72 11.24
N GLU A 327 71.99 37.11 11.22
CA GLU A 327 73.24 37.72 11.72
C GLU A 327 73.58 39.01 10.93
N ILE A 328 73.43 38.99 9.61
CA ILE A 328 73.70 40.13 8.73
C ILE A 328 72.69 41.25 8.99
N ASN A 329 71.38 40.94 9.01
CA ASN A 329 70.33 41.95 9.26
C ASN A 329 70.47 42.55 10.67
N GLY A 330 70.80 41.74 11.68
CA GLY A 330 71.06 42.21 13.05
C GLY A 330 72.31 43.10 13.14
N SER A 331 73.31 42.89 12.29
CA SER A 331 74.47 43.79 12.18
C SER A 331 74.15 45.10 11.46
N MET A 332 73.15 45.11 10.55
CA MET A 332 72.68 46.32 9.87
C MET A 332 71.84 47.22 10.78
N GLN A 333 71.12 46.67 11.76
CA GLN A 333 70.32 47.46 12.71
C GLN A 333 71.13 48.10 13.85
N LYS A 334 72.38 47.68 14.05
CA LYS A 334 73.29 48.20 15.10
C LYS A 334 74.28 49.27 14.60
N LYS A 335 74.24 49.59 13.31
CA LYS A 335 74.90 50.75 12.70
C LYS A 335 73.83 51.74 12.28
#